data_AF-A0A966WW59-F1
#
_entry.id   AF-A0A966WW59-F1
#
_cell.length_a   1.000
_cell.length_b   1.000
_cell.length_c   1.000
_cell.angle_alpha   90.00
_cell.angle_beta   90.00
_cell.angle_gamma   90.00
#
_symmetry.space_group_name_H-M   'P 1'
#
loop_
_entity.id
_entity.type
_entity.pdbx_description
1 polymer ?
#
loop_
_entity_poly.entity_id
_entity_poly.type
_entity_poly.pdbx_seq_one_letter_code
_entity_poly.pdbx_strand_id
1 'polypeptide(L)'
;MLKNDRWIKEQAAAGMLEPFQAKLVRHLDPDNGAQPVLSFGCSSYGYDLRLSAREFLIFRHVPGTVMNPKRFNPANLEPAPLHDDADGAYFILPAHSYGLGVALEKMRVPPNITVICLGKSTYARLGIIVNTTPAEASWEGHLTLEFSNSSGADCRIYANEGICQLLFFEGDPCETTYRDREGKYQHQPERVTLAKV
;
A
#
# COMPACT_ATOMS: atom_id res chain seq x y z
N MET A 1 11.63 -4.03 -18.49
CA MET A 1 12.09 -2.62 -18.52
C MET A 1 11.35 -1.81 -17.46
N LEU A 2 12.04 -0.98 -16.66
CA LEU A 2 11.40 -0.06 -15.71
C LEU A 2 10.71 1.10 -16.45
N LYS A 3 9.48 1.45 -16.06
CA LYS A 3 8.68 2.50 -16.73
C LYS A 3 8.82 3.86 -16.05
N ASN A 4 8.81 4.92 -16.86
CA ASN A 4 8.96 6.30 -16.42
C ASN A 4 7.61 6.98 -16.17
N ASP A 5 7.67 8.19 -15.61
CA ASP A 5 6.52 9.03 -15.28
C ASP A 5 5.56 9.29 -16.46
N ARG A 6 6.09 9.48 -17.68
CA ARG A 6 5.27 9.69 -18.89
C ARG A 6 4.38 8.48 -19.16
N TRP A 7 4.97 7.28 -19.17
CA TRP A 7 4.22 6.04 -19.36
C TRP A 7 3.21 5.83 -18.21
N ILE A 8 3.59 6.11 -16.96
CA ILE A 8 2.69 5.99 -15.81
C ILE A 8 1.46 6.89 -16.00
N LYS A 9 1.65 8.15 -16.42
CA LYS A 9 0.56 9.11 -16.70
C LYS A 9 -0.35 8.63 -17.83
N GLU A 10 0.23 8.11 -18.91
CA GLU A 10 -0.53 7.55 -20.04
C GLU A 10 -1.41 6.36 -19.60
N GLN A 11 -0.84 5.41 -18.85
CA GLN A 11 -1.59 4.26 -18.35
C GLN A 11 -2.62 4.64 -17.28
N ALA A 12 -2.31 5.62 -16.44
CA ALA A 12 -3.28 6.13 -15.46
C ALA A 12 -4.48 6.79 -16.15
N ALA A 13 -4.27 7.53 -17.24
CA ALA A 13 -5.36 8.05 -18.07
C ALA A 13 -6.23 6.93 -18.70
N ALA A 14 -5.66 5.74 -18.88
CA ALA A 14 -6.37 4.53 -19.30
C ALA A 14 -6.99 3.72 -18.13
N GLY A 15 -6.95 4.23 -16.89
CA GLY A 15 -7.58 3.60 -15.72
C GLY A 15 -6.67 2.64 -14.93
N MET A 16 -5.35 2.69 -15.14
CA MET A 16 -4.40 1.85 -14.38
C MET A 16 -4.38 2.20 -12.88
N LEU A 17 -4.60 3.46 -12.49
CA LEU A 17 -4.56 3.93 -11.11
C LEU A 17 -5.71 4.92 -10.85
N GLU A 18 -6.51 4.67 -9.81
CA GLU A 18 -7.70 5.46 -9.48
C GLU A 18 -7.86 5.63 -7.95
N PRO A 19 -7.88 6.85 -7.39
CA PRO A 19 -7.59 8.14 -8.04
C PRO A 19 -6.09 8.31 -8.37
N PHE A 20 -5.78 9.02 -9.46
CA PHE A 20 -4.40 9.28 -9.88
C PHE A 20 -3.95 10.72 -9.59
N GLN A 21 -2.72 10.87 -9.08
CA GLN A 21 -2.07 12.16 -8.92
C GLN A 21 -0.89 12.33 -9.89
N ALA A 22 -1.08 13.18 -10.89
CA ALA A 22 -0.11 13.36 -11.99
C ALA A 22 1.21 14.04 -11.59
N LYS A 23 1.25 14.66 -10.41
CA LYS A 23 2.44 15.31 -9.85
C LYS A 23 2.66 14.80 -8.44
N LEU A 24 3.91 14.86 -8.01
CA LEU A 24 4.30 14.56 -6.63
C LEU A 24 3.79 15.67 -5.69
N VAL A 25 2.77 15.36 -4.91
CA VAL A 25 2.18 16.25 -3.90
C VAL A 25 3.04 16.23 -2.65
N ARG A 26 3.34 17.41 -2.10
CA ARG A 26 4.12 17.59 -0.86
C ARG A 26 3.42 18.47 0.18
N HIS A 27 2.37 19.18 -0.25
CA HIS A 27 1.57 20.07 0.58
C HIS A 27 0.10 20.00 0.12
N LEU A 28 -0.85 19.99 1.05
CA LEU A 28 -2.28 19.86 0.73
C LEU A 28 -2.94 21.15 0.24
N ASP A 29 -2.43 22.31 0.67
CA ASP A 29 -2.85 23.64 0.18
C ASP A 29 -1.60 24.51 -0.09
N PRO A 30 -1.04 24.47 -1.31
CA PRO A 30 0.16 25.22 -1.64
C PRO A 30 -0.02 26.74 -1.59
N ASP A 31 -1.25 27.25 -1.69
CA ASP A 31 -1.53 28.68 -1.87
C ASP A 31 -1.85 29.41 -0.54
N ASN A 32 -2.24 28.69 0.53
CA ASN A 32 -2.58 29.29 1.85
C ASN A 32 -1.71 28.83 3.04
N GLY A 33 -0.44 28.47 2.80
CA GLY A 33 0.46 28.09 3.91
C GLY A 33 0.46 26.59 4.25
N ALA A 34 0.27 25.75 3.23
CA ALA A 34 0.88 24.44 3.04
C ALA A 34 1.18 23.60 4.30
N GLN A 35 0.19 22.82 4.77
CA GLN A 35 0.45 21.68 5.64
C GLN A 35 1.34 20.68 4.87
N PRO A 36 2.58 20.40 5.32
CA PRO A 36 3.44 19.42 4.68
C PRO A 36 2.87 18.02 4.88
N VAL A 37 3.08 17.16 3.89
CA VAL A 37 2.67 15.75 3.94
C VAL A 37 3.81 14.84 3.50
N LEU A 38 3.75 13.58 3.92
CA LEU A 38 4.51 12.50 3.32
C LEU A 38 4.09 12.39 1.85
N SER A 39 5.04 12.68 0.97
CA SER A 39 4.75 12.93 -0.44
C SER A 39 4.05 11.75 -1.13
N PHE A 40 3.10 12.02 -2.01
CA PHE A 40 2.40 11.01 -2.80
C PHE A 40 2.19 11.44 -4.26
N GLY A 41 1.86 10.48 -5.13
CA GLY A 41 1.63 10.72 -6.56
C GLY A 41 2.82 10.36 -7.45
N CYS A 42 2.77 10.80 -8.70
CA CYS A 42 3.73 10.40 -9.73
C CYS A 42 5.15 10.95 -9.47
N SER A 43 6.11 10.03 -9.37
CA SER A 43 7.56 10.26 -9.31
C SER A 43 8.19 9.97 -10.68
N SER A 44 9.51 10.12 -10.81
CA SER A 44 10.24 9.99 -12.08
C SER A 44 10.13 8.60 -12.73
N TYR A 45 10.16 7.54 -11.93
CA TYR A 45 10.11 6.13 -12.37
C TYR A 45 9.20 5.29 -11.47
N GLY A 46 8.19 5.92 -10.88
CA GLY A 46 7.32 5.26 -9.93
C GLY A 46 6.15 6.13 -9.50
N TYR A 47 5.31 5.56 -8.65
CA TYR A 47 4.14 6.25 -8.11
C TYR A 47 4.07 6.02 -6.59
N ASP A 48 4.08 7.10 -5.81
CA ASP A 48 3.93 7.03 -4.36
C ASP A 48 2.44 6.83 -4.02
N LEU A 49 2.09 5.62 -3.56
CA LEU A 49 0.75 5.24 -3.09
C LEU A 49 0.42 5.88 -1.75
N ARG A 50 -0.87 6.04 -1.48
CA ARG A 50 -1.37 6.46 -0.17
C ARG A 50 -1.97 5.31 0.62
N LEU A 51 -1.88 5.40 1.94
CA LEU A 51 -2.62 4.54 2.85
C LEU A 51 -4.08 5.03 2.95
N SER A 52 -5.06 4.14 2.87
CA SER A 52 -6.46 4.48 3.10
C SER A 52 -6.74 4.71 4.59
N ALA A 53 -7.59 5.69 4.89
CA ALA A 53 -8.12 5.91 6.24
C ALA A 53 -9.21 4.90 6.65
N ARG A 54 -9.65 4.01 5.75
CA ARG A 54 -10.80 3.14 5.99
C ARG A 54 -10.54 2.00 6.97
N GLU A 55 -9.34 1.43 6.93
CA GLU A 55 -9.05 0.23 7.72
C GLU A 55 -7.55 0.05 7.93
N PHE A 56 -7.20 -0.21 9.19
CA PHE A 56 -5.89 -0.68 9.60
C PHE A 56 -6.07 -1.70 10.72
N LEU A 57 -5.44 -2.86 10.60
CA LEU A 57 -5.50 -3.94 11.57
C LEU A 57 -4.12 -4.14 12.18
N ILE A 58 -4.03 -4.31 13.49
CA ILE A 58 -2.79 -4.62 14.19
C ILE A 58 -2.80 -6.06 14.68
N PHE A 59 -1.63 -6.68 14.66
CA PHE A 59 -1.47 -8.02 15.23
C PHE A 59 -1.53 -7.95 16.75
N ARG A 60 -2.29 -8.89 17.31
CA ARG A 60 -2.36 -9.12 18.74
C ARG A 60 -2.03 -10.56 19.07
N HIS A 61 -1.42 -10.74 20.25
CA HIS A 61 -1.14 -12.06 20.76
C HIS A 61 -2.43 -12.72 21.28
N VAL A 62 -2.73 -13.91 20.76
CA VAL A 62 -3.79 -14.78 21.30
C VAL A 62 -3.10 -15.92 22.04
N PRO A 63 -3.11 -15.95 23.38
CA PRO A 63 -2.41 -16.96 24.17
C PRO A 63 -2.78 -18.39 23.76
N GLY A 64 -1.77 -19.26 23.69
CA GLY A 64 -1.96 -20.69 23.37
C GLY A 64 -2.26 -21.00 21.90
N THR A 65 -2.22 -20.00 21.00
CA THR A 65 -2.40 -20.22 19.56
C THR A 65 -1.09 -20.12 18.79
N VAL A 66 -1.03 -20.82 17.66
CA VAL A 66 0.08 -20.76 16.70
C VAL A 66 -0.46 -20.28 15.36
N MET A 67 0.21 -19.31 14.76
CA MET A 67 -0.19 -18.77 13.47
C MET A 67 -0.01 -19.82 12.37
N ASN A 68 -1.10 -20.13 11.66
CA ASN A 68 -1.09 -21.08 10.57
C ASN A 68 -1.53 -20.37 9.28
N PRO A 69 -0.65 -20.13 8.31
CA PRO A 69 -1.03 -19.45 7.06
C PRO A 69 -2.06 -20.23 6.24
N LYS A 70 -2.20 -21.55 6.45
CA LYS A 70 -3.22 -22.37 5.80
C LYS A 70 -4.60 -22.27 6.45
N ARG A 71 -4.65 -21.78 7.69
CA ARG A 71 -5.86 -21.61 8.51
C ARG A 71 -5.67 -20.39 9.40
N PHE A 72 -5.58 -19.22 8.77
CA PHE A 72 -5.35 -17.98 9.49
C PHE A 72 -6.50 -17.73 10.49
N ASN A 73 -6.17 -17.39 11.73
CA ASN A 73 -7.15 -17.05 12.76
C ASN A 73 -7.36 -15.53 12.78
N PRO A 74 -8.53 -15.02 12.33
CA PRO A 74 -8.78 -13.58 12.29
C PRO A 74 -8.71 -12.91 13.66
N ALA A 75 -8.87 -13.65 14.77
CA ALA A 75 -8.75 -13.12 16.13
C ALA A 75 -7.32 -12.67 16.51
N ASN A 76 -6.32 -13.00 15.69
CA ASN A 76 -4.96 -12.47 15.80
C ASN A 76 -4.84 -11.04 15.27
N LEU A 77 -5.89 -10.47 14.68
CA LEU A 77 -5.96 -9.09 14.26
C LEU A 77 -7.05 -8.36 15.02
N GLU A 78 -6.80 -7.09 15.32
CA GLU A 78 -7.82 -6.18 15.80
C GLU A 78 -7.75 -4.83 15.07
N PRO A 79 -8.88 -4.13 14.89
CA PRO A 79 -8.89 -2.81 14.29
C PRO A 79 -8.10 -1.80 15.13
N ALA A 80 -7.23 -1.02 14.46
CA ALA A 80 -6.61 0.13 15.06
C ALA A 80 -7.52 1.37 14.90
N PRO A 81 -7.73 2.17 15.96
CA PRO A 81 -8.46 3.43 15.85
C PRO A 81 -7.71 4.42 14.97
N LEU A 82 -8.46 5.21 14.19
CA LEU A 82 -7.93 6.36 13.47
C LEU A 82 -7.87 7.56 14.42
N HIS A 83 -6.70 8.15 14.53
CA HIS A 83 -6.45 9.39 15.25
C HIS A 83 -6.29 10.55 14.28
N ASP A 84 -6.45 11.77 14.77
CA ASP A 84 -6.26 13.00 13.98
C ASP A 84 -5.70 14.10 14.91
N ASP A 85 -4.69 14.82 14.43
CA ASP A 85 -4.16 16.02 15.08
C ASP A 85 -3.63 17.01 14.02
N ALA A 86 -2.87 18.02 14.46
CA ALA A 86 -2.35 19.07 13.57
C ALA A 86 -1.42 18.53 12.46
N ASP A 87 -0.82 17.35 12.63
CA ASP A 87 0.03 16.73 11.62
C ASP A 87 -0.77 15.89 10.60
N GLY A 88 -2.04 15.57 10.90
CA GLY A 88 -2.95 14.81 10.03
C GLY A 88 -3.57 13.58 10.69
N ALA A 89 -4.24 12.76 9.88
CA ALA A 89 -4.90 11.54 10.33
C ALA A 89 -3.95 10.34 10.31
N TYR A 90 -3.90 9.55 11.37
CA TYR A 90 -2.96 8.42 11.48
C TYR A 90 -3.48 7.25 12.32
N PHE A 91 -2.91 6.08 12.06
CA PHE A 91 -3.01 4.91 12.93
C PHE A 91 -1.74 4.79 13.79
N ILE A 92 -1.83 4.10 14.92
CA ILE A 92 -0.67 3.78 15.75
C ILE A 92 -0.29 2.31 15.51
N LEU A 93 0.94 2.08 15.04
CA LEU A 93 1.54 0.76 14.92
C LEU A 93 2.48 0.53 16.12
N PRO A 94 2.14 -0.38 17.05
CA PRO A 94 2.93 -0.57 18.27
C PRO A 94 4.37 -1.01 17.99
N ALA A 95 5.27 -0.67 18.91
CA ALA A 95 6.66 -1.16 18.92
C ALA A 95 6.70 -2.69 18.78
N HIS A 96 7.65 -3.20 17.99
CA HIS A 96 7.86 -4.64 17.77
C HIS A 96 6.61 -5.42 17.32
N SER A 97 5.68 -4.73 16.64
CA SER A 97 4.42 -5.32 16.16
C SER A 97 4.35 -5.32 14.64
N TYR A 98 3.25 -5.86 14.12
CA TYR A 98 2.93 -5.96 12.72
C TYR A 98 1.51 -5.43 12.48
N GLY A 99 1.28 -4.82 11.32
CA GLY A 99 -0.04 -4.29 10.95
C GLY A 99 -0.35 -4.48 9.47
N LEU A 100 -1.64 -4.47 9.14
CA LEU A 100 -2.18 -4.56 7.79
C LEU A 100 -3.00 -3.30 7.52
N GLY A 101 -2.68 -2.61 6.43
CA GLY A 101 -3.49 -1.52 5.88
C GLY A 101 -3.97 -1.85 4.47
N VAL A 102 -4.63 -0.89 3.84
CA VAL A 102 -5.05 -0.99 2.45
C VAL A 102 -4.70 0.28 1.69
N ALA A 103 -4.22 0.15 0.46
CA ALA A 103 -3.94 1.29 -0.40
C ALA A 103 -5.22 2.05 -0.72
N LEU A 104 -5.14 3.38 -0.71
CA LEU A 104 -6.23 4.25 -1.13
C LEU A 104 -6.49 4.08 -2.63
N GLU A 105 -5.44 4.13 -3.45
CA GLU A 105 -5.58 3.92 -4.88
C GLU A 105 -5.94 2.47 -5.21
N LYS A 106 -6.94 2.33 -6.08
CA LYS A 106 -7.21 1.11 -6.82
C LYS A 106 -6.27 1.06 -8.02
N MET A 107 -5.71 -0.12 -8.29
CA MET A 107 -4.86 -0.36 -9.46
C MET A 107 -5.49 -1.40 -10.39
N ARG A 108 -5.29 -1.23 -11.70
CA ARG A 108 -5.59 -2.20 -12.76
C ARG A 108 -4.33 -2.44 -13.57
N VAL A 109 -3.57 -3.48 -13.24
CA VAL A 109 -2.25 -3.73 -13.81
C VAL A 109 -2.37 -4.24 -15.26
N PRO A 110 -1.66 -3.65 -16.23
CA PRO A 110 -1.66 -4.16 -17.61
C PRO A 110 -1.13 -5.61 -17.72
N PRO A 111 -1.47 -6.36 -18.78
CA PRO A 111 -1.17 -7.79 -18.90
C PRO A 111 0.32 -8.14 -19.09
N ASN A 112 1.17 -7.15 -19.36
CA ASN A 112 2.62 -7.32 -19.53
C ASN A 112 3.43 -6.57 -18.46
N ILE A 113 2.78 -6.17 -17.36
CA ILE A 113 3.39 -5.40 -16.28
C ILE A 113 3.36 -6.19 -14.98
N THR A 114 4.47 -6.16 -14.25
CA THR A 114 4.52 -6.51 -12.83
C THR A 114 4.89 -5.27 -12.03
N VAL A 115 4.24 -5.07 -10.89
CA VAL A 115 4.48 -3.91 -10.02
C VAL A 115 5.13 -4.36 -8.72
N ILE A 116 6.21 -3.70 -8.31
CA ILE A 116 6.88 -3.91 -7.03
C ILE A 116 6.65 -2.68 -6.17
N CYS A 117 6.21 -2.84 -4.92
CA CYS A 117 6.10 -1.76 -3.94
C CYS A 117 7.32 -1.77 -3.01
N LEU A 118 7.88 -0.60 -2.76
CA LEU A 118 8.99 -0.39 -1.83
C LEU A 118 8.62 0.68 -0.80
N GLY A 119 9.00 0.46 0.46
CA GLY A 119 8.77 1.43 1.53
C GLY A 119 9.49 2.77 1.26
N LYS A 120 8.86 3.87 1.66
CA LYS A 120 9.48 5.20 1.57
C LYS A 120 10.59 5.36 2.60
N SER A 121 11.60 6.15 2.26
CA SER A 121 12.76 6.40 3.13
C SER A 121 12.37 7.02 4.48
N THR A 122 11.32 7.83 4.54
CA THR A 122 10.81 8.40 5.80
C THR A 122 10.45 7.31 6.81
N TYR A 123 9.67 6.30 6.38
CA TYR A 123 9.26 5.18 7.23
C TYR A 123 10.42 4.22 7.51
N ALA A 124 11.24 3.93 6.50
CA ALA A 124 12.40 3.06 6.66
C ALA A 124 13.38 3.58 7.74
N ARG A 125 13.58 4.90 7.83
CA ARG A 125 14.44 5.55 8.84
C ARG A 125 13.87 5.49 10.26
N LEU A 126 12.59 5.15 10.40
CA LEU A 126 11.93 4.93 11.69
C LEU A 126 11.83 3.45 12.05
N GLY A 127 12.46 2.56 11.28
CA GLY A 127 12.37 1.12 11.50
C GLY A 127 11.05 0.50 11.04
N ILE A 128 10.27 1.22 10.22
CA ILE A 128 9.04 0.71 9.63
C ILE A 128 9.35 0.08 8.28
N ILE A 129 9.07 -1.22 8.18
CA ILE A 129 9.31 -2.03 6.99
C ILE A 129 7.97 -2.27 6.32
N VAL A 130 7.82 -1.71 5.12
CA VAL A 130 6.71 -2.03 4.23
C VAL A 130 7.04 -3.35 3.54
N ASN A 131 6.38 -4.41 3.96
CA ASN A 131 6.42 -5.70 3.29
C ASN A 131 5.27 -5.71 2.30
N THR A 132 5.54 -5.98 1.03
CA THR A 132 4.49 -6.17 0.03
C THR A 132 4.89 -7.27 -0.93
N THR A 133 3.89 -7.93 -1.52
CA THR A 133 4.08 -8.87 -2.61
C THR A 133 3.88 -8.16 -3.95
N PRO A 134 4.51 -8.61 -5.05
CA PRO A 134 4.33 -7.99 -6.35
C PRO A 134 2.86 -8.03 -6.81
N ALA A 135 2.38 -6.94 -7.40
CA ALA A 135 1.11 -6.95 -8.13
C ALA A 135 1.38 -7.51 -9.53
N GLU A 136 0.77 -8.64 -9.84
CA GLU A 136 1.02 -9.37 -11.09
C GLU A 136 0.23 -8.80 -12.28
N ALA A 137 0.65 -9.19 -13.47
CA ALA A 137 -0.03 -8.88 -14.72
C ALA A 137 -1.55 -9.16 -14.64
N SER A 138 -2.35 -8.19 -15.06
CA SER A 138 -3.82 -8.24 -15.02
C SER A 138 -4.46 -8.33 -13.63
N TRP A 139 -3.70 -8.13 -12.55
CA TRP A 139 -4.25 -7.94 -11.20
C TRP A 139 -5.01 -6.61 -11.11
N GLU A 140 -6.14 -6.60 -10.42
CA GLU A 140 -6.96 -5.42 -10.18
C GLU A 140 -7.46 -5.40 -8.73
N GLY A 141 -7.35 -4.26 -8.04
CA GLY A 141 -7.86 -4.10 -6.68
C GLY A 141 -7.15 -3.00 -5.89
N HIS A 142 -7.48 -2.89 -4.60
CA HIS A 142 -6.69 -2.12 -3.65
C HIS A 142 -5.67 -3.04 -2.97
N LEU A 143 -4.40 -2.63 -2.97
CA LEU A 143 -3.34 -3.45 -2.39
C LEU A 143 -3.54 -3.54 -0.88
N THR A 144 -3.56 -4.75 -0.33
CA THR A 144 -3.30 -4.93 1.10
C THR A 144 -1.82 -4.64 1.33
N LEU A 145 -1.52 -3.80 2.31
CA LEU A 145 -0.18 -3.32 2.63
C LEU A 145 0.21 -3.84 4.00
N GLU A 146 1.41 -4.39 4.13
CA GLU A 146 1.85 -4.96 5.38
C GLU A 146 3.03 -4.21 6.00
N PHE A 147 2.97 -3.97 7.30
CA PHE A 147 3.91 -3.11 8.01
C PHE A 147 4.49 -3.84 9.21
N SER A 148 5.82 -3.93 9.28
CA SER A 148 6.53 -4.35 10.48
C SER A 148 7.14 -3.13 11.16
N ASN A 149 6.85 -2.93 12.44
CA ASN A 149 7.56 -1.97 13.27
C ASN A 149 8.69 -2.69 13.99
N SER A 150 9.90 -2.57 13.46
CA SER A 150 11.10 -3.16 14.04
C SER A 150 11.79 -2.26 15.07
N SER A 151 11.26 -1.05 15.31
CA SER A 151 11.77 -0.12 16.31
C SER A 151 11.21 -0.41 17.71
N GLY A 152 11.83 0.20 18.73
CA GLY A 152 11.39 0.12 20.12
C GLY A 152 10.34 1.16 20.53
N ALA A 153 9.76 1.89 19.57
CA ALA A 153 8.75 2.91 19.83
C ALA A 153 7.52 2.71 18.95
N ASP A 154 6.36 3.10 19.47
CA ASP A 154 5.14 3.17 18.67
C ASP A 154 5.32 4.19 17.54
N CYS A 155 4.77 3.86 16.36
CA CYS A 155 4.93 4.70 15.18
C CYS A 155 3.57 5.12 14.63
N ARG A 156 3.45 6.42 14.30
CA ARG A 156 2.31 6.94 13.56
C ARG A 156 2.42 6.54 12.09
N ILE A 157 1.38 5.89 11.57
CA ILE A 157 1.25 5.56 10.16
C ILE A 157 0.13 6.45 9.58
N TYR A 158 0.51 7.44 8.77
CA TYR A 158 -0.39 8.49 8.32
C TYR A 158 -1.30 7.98 7.20
N ALA A 159 -2.60 8.17 7.39
CA ALA A 159 -3.61 7.88 6.40
C ALA A 159 -3.73 9.05 5.41
N ASN A 160 -4.18 8.76 4.18
CA ASN A 160 -4.29 9.69 3.05
C ASN A 160 -2.96 10.30 2.57
N GLU A 161 -1.84 9.86 3.12
CA GLU A 161 -0.50 10.33 2.79
C GLU A 161 0.37 9.20 2.21
N GLY A 162 1.51 9.56 1.63
CA GLY A 162 2.39 8.65 0.93
C GLY A 162 3.02 7.58 1.83
N ILE A 163 2.81 6.31 1.49
CA ILE A 163 3.21 5.17 2.33
C ILE A 163 4.27 4.27 1.68
N CYS A 164 4.15 3.97 0.39
CA CYS A 164 5.12 3.21 -0.38
C CYS A 164 5.19 3.71 -1.83
N GLN A 165 6.24 3.33 -2.55
CA GLN A 165 6.43 3.66 -3.96
C GLN A 165 6.27 2.41 -4.82
N LEU A 166 5.40 2.48 -5.83
CA LEU A 166 5.25 1.49 -6.88
C LEU A 166 6.29 1.69 -7.97
N LEU A 167 6.90 0.59 -8.41
CA LEU A 167 7.78 0.50 -9.57
C LEU A 167 7.17 -0.46 -10.58
N PHE A 168 7.03 -0.01 -11.83
CA PHE A 168 6.36 -0.76 -12.89
C PHE A 168 7.40 -1.37 -13.83
N PHE A 169 7.40 -2.70 -13.95
CA PHE A 169 8.32 -3.44 -14.79
C PHE A 169 7.56 -4.12 -15.93
N GLU A 170 7.93 -3.76 -17.15
CA GLU A 170 7.43 -4.41 -18.35
C GLU A 170 8.27 -5.65 -18.69
N GLY A 171 7.60 -6.75 -18.95
CA GLY A 171 8.19 -7.97 -19.49
C GLY A 171 7.61 -8.29 -20.87
N ASP A 172 8.15 -9.34 -21.49
CA ASP A 172 7.47 -9.99 -22.61
C ASP A 172 6.10 -10.54 -22.14
N PRO A 173 5.11 -10.69 -23.03
CA PRO A 173 3.82 -11.22 -22.66
C PRO A 173 3.91 -12.56 -21.91
N CYS A 174 3.31 -12.62 -20.73
CA CYS A 174 3.20 -13.88 -19.99
C CYS A 174 2.14 -14.79 -20.62
N GLU A 175 2.33 -16.11 -20.53
CA GLU A 175 1.38 -17.10 -21.06
C GLU A 175 0.07 -17.13 -20.27
N THR A 176 0.14 -16.88 -18.96
CA THR A 176 -1.01 -16.90 -18.06
C THR A 176 -0.91 -15.74 -17.08
N THR A 177 -1.87 -14.81 -17.15
CA THR A 177 -1.94 -13.66 -16.25
C THR A 177 -2.54 -14.03 -14.89
N TYR A 178 -2.51 -13.10 -13.92
CA TYR A 178 -3.17 -13.28 -12.63
C TYR A 178 -4.68 -13.53 -12.78
N ARG A 179 -5.29 -12.90 -13.78
CA ARG A 179 -6.71 -13.03 -14.10
C ARG A 179 -7.03 -14.41 -14.69
N ASP A 180 -6.21 -14.88 -15.63
CA ASP A 180 -6.45 -16.16 -16.32
C ASP A 180 -6.42 -17.35 -15.37
N ARG A 181 -5.57 -17.28 -14.33
CA ARG A 181 -5.48 -18.31 -13.28
C ARG A 181 -6.46 -18.10 -12.11
N GLU A 182 -7.47 -17.23 -12.28
CA GLU A 182 -8.48 -16.92 -11.26
C GLU A 182 -7.88 -16.57 -9.89
N GLY A 183 -6.89 -15.67 -9.88
CA GLY A 183 -6.13 -15.38 -8.67
C GLY A 183 -6.98 -14.93 -7.48
N LYS A 184 -6.66 -15.49 -6.31
CA LYS A 184 -7.44 -15.42 -5.04
C LYS A 184 -7.77 -14.02 -4.54
N TYR A 185 -6.93 -13.06 -4.90
CA TYR A 185 -6.97 -11.68 -4.46
C TYR A 185 -7.29 -10.73 -5.61
N GLN A 186 -8.01 -11.21 -6.63
CA GLN A 186 -8.56 -10.33 -7.67
C GLN A 186 -9.74 -9.52 -7.12
N HIS A 187 -9.84 -8.26 -7.56
CA HIS A 187 -10.87 -7.30 -7.18
C HIS A 187 -10.97 -7.03 -5.67
N GLN A 188 -9.83 -7.01 -4.97
CA GLN A 188 -9.81 -6.63 -3.55
C GLN A 188 -10.46 -5.25 -3.35
N PRO A 189 -11.44 -5.14 -2.44
CA PRO A 189 -12.04 -3.85 -2.10
C PRO A 189 -11.03 -2.99 -1.33
N GLU A 190 -11.36 -1.72 -1.10
CA GLU A 190 -10.60 -0.81 -0.22
C GLU A 190 -10.76 -1.21 1.26
N ARG A 191 -10.36 -2.44 1.59
CA ARG A 191 -10.31 -3.10 2.90
C ARG A 191 -9.21 -4.16 2.89
N VAL A 192 -8.65 -4.45 4.06
CA VAL A 192 -7.70 -5.54 4.27
C VAL A 192 -8.35 -6.86 3.90
N THR A 193 -7.73 -7.60 2.97
CA THR A 193 -8.15 -8.96 2.64
C THR A 193 -7.21 -9.93 3.32
N LEU A 194 -7.76 -10.82 4.14
CA LEU A 194 -6.97 -11.82 4.86
C LEU A 194 -6.49 -12.94 3.93
N ALA A 195 -5.44 -13.65 4.38
CA ALA A 195 -4.85 -14.76 3.65
C ALA A 195 -5.88 -15.84 3.28
N LYS A 196 -5.81 -16.31 2.03
CA LYS A 196 -6.66 -17.37 1.45
C LYS A 196 -5.80 -18.53 0.95
N VAL A 197 -6.20 -19.76 1.24
CA VAL A 197 -5.62 -20.98 0.66
C VAL A 197 -6.56 -21.60 -0.36
#